data_AF-A0A0P9H9Z3-F1
#
_entry.id   AF-A0A0P9H9Z3-F1
#
_cell.length_a   1.000
_cell.length_b   1.000
_cell.length_c   1.000
_cell.angle_alpha   90.00
_cell.angle_beta   90.00
_cell.angle_gamma   90.00
#
_symmetry.space_group_name_H-M   'P 1'
#
loop_
_entity.id
_entity.type
_entity.pdbx_description
1 polymer ?
#
loop_
_entity_poly.entity_id
_entity_poly.type
_entity_poly.pdbx_seq_one_letter_code
_entity_poly.pdbx_strand_id
1 'polypeptide(L)'
;MALFTAADAVELYEIVRQHYAALSEALGLPPATPAGSASPLRRDIQLLIDVANGLHSRTDEQVHQTEQALLRVRTLLLANALGAPAALPEAFWHTKAGLLVSRASWWVWMDDLITISNAAALAFGTNTQANRMRIARAIDSGMLDWLPDPSVANRQHNRRVRRSQVEWLAEMRQLPGSD
;
A
#
# COMPACT_ATOMS: atom_id res chain seq x y z
N MET A 1 -6.07 -14.51 19.13
CA MET A 1 -5.51 -13.26 19.70
C MET A 1 -5.58 -12.20 18.62
N ALA A 2 -5.99 -10.98 18.96
CA ALA A 2 -5.96 -9.85 18.03
C ALA A 2 -4.50 -9.54 17.65
N LEU A 3 -4.26 -9.32 16.35
CA LEU A 3 -2.95 -8.99 15.81
C LEU A 3 -2.58 -7.52 16.07
N PHE A 4 -3.60 -6.66 16.17
CA PHE A 4 -3.51 -5.25 16.49
C PHE A 4 -4.49 -4.90 17.61
N THR A 5 -4.12 -3.94 18.44
CA THR A 5 -4.83 -3.48 19.63
C THR A 5 -5.22 -2.01 19.48
N ALA A 6 -6.07 -1.52 20.39
CA ALA A 6 -6.40 -0.10 20.45
C ALA A 6 -5.17 0.80 20.68
N ALA A 7 -4.14 0.30 21.38
CA ALA A 7 -2.89 1.04 21.56
C ALA A 7 -2.15 1.22 20.22
N ASP A 8 -2.19 0.21 19.35
CA ASP A 8 -1.59 0.29 18.01
C ASP A 8 -2.30 1.33 17.13
N ALA A 9 -3.62 1.48 17.27
CA ALA A 9 -4.39 2.52 16.58
C ALA A 9 -3.93 3.93 16.97
N VAL A 10 -3.65 4.15 18.27
CA VAL A 10 -3.13 5.43 18.77
C VAL A 10 -1.72 5.68 18.25
N GLU A 11 -0.83 4.68 18.32
CA GLU A 11 0.54 4.77 17.86
C GLU A 11 0.61 5.16 16.37
N LEU A 12 -0.16 4.48 15.52
CA LEU A 12 -0.21 4.74 14.08
C LEU A 12 -0.77 6.13 13.76
N TYR A 13 -1.81 6.54 14.49
CA TYR A 13 -2.36 7.88 14.35
C TYR A 13 -1.31 8.95 14.68
N GLU A 14 -0.54 8.76 15.75
CA GLU A 14 0.52 9.69 16.14
C GLU A 14 1.66 9.74 15.13
N ILE A 15 2.04 8.61 14.51
CA ILE A 15 3.05 8.57 13.44
C ILE A 15 2.62 9.45 12.25
N VAL A 16 1.38 9.27 11.77
CA VAL A 16 0.86 10.07 10.64
C VAL A 16 0.75 11.55 11.02
N ARG A 17 0.33 11.84 12.26
CA ARG A 17 0.21 13.21 12.77
C ARG A 17 1.58 13.90 12.85
N GLN A 18 2.59 13.22 13.37
CA GLN A 18 3.96 13.73 13.46
C GLN A 18 4.55 13.98 12.07
N HIS A 19 4.35 13.06 11.13
CA HIS A 19 4.77 13.22 9.74
C HIS A 19 4.15 14.48 9.11
N TYR A 20 2.84 14.67 9.29
CA TYR A 20 2.16 15.85 8.74
C TYR A 20 2.58 17.15 9.44
N ALA A 21 2.84 17.12 10.75
CA ALA A 21 3.38 18.28 11.47
C ALA A 21 4.76 18.69 10.93
N ALA A 22 5.66 17.72 10.71
CA ALA A 22 6.97 17.98 10.11
C ALA A 22 6.86 18.51 8.68
N LEU A 23 5.90 18.02 7.90
CA LEU A 23 5.62 18.51 6.54
C LEU A 23 5.10 19.94 6.55
N SER A 24 4.17 20.27 7.44
CA SER A 24 3.67 21.65 7.60
C SER A 24 4.79 22.61 8.01
N GLU A 25 5.66 22.20 8.95
CA GLU A 25 6.83 22.97 9.36
C GLU A 25 7.77 23.24 8.18
N ALA A 26 8.11 22.21 7.40
CA ALA A 26 8.96 22.34 6.23
C ALA A 26 8.37 23.26 5.15
N LEU A 27 7.04 23.34 5.05
CA LEU A 27 6.31 24.22 4.12
C LEU A 27 6.06 25.62 4.68
N GLY A 28 6.44 25.91 5.93
CA GLY A 28 6.15 27.18 6.60
C GLY A 28 4.66 27.39 6.90
N LEU A 29 3.86 26.32 6.94
CA LEU A 29 2.45 26.36 7.26
C LEU A 29 2.24 26.32 8.78
N PRO A 30 1.24 27.04 9.31
CA PRO A 30 0.92 26.96 10.73
C PRO A 30 0.53 25.53 11.12
N PRO A 31 0.84 25.08 12.35
CA PRO A 31 0.49 23.75 12.80
C PRO A 31 -1.03 23.56 12.71
N ALA A 32 -1.46 22.49 12.06
CA ALA A 32 -2.87 22.14 11.99
C ALA A 32 -3.43 21.90 13.40
N THR A 33 -4.58 22.49 13.70
CA THR A 33 -5.29 22.32 14.97
C THR A 33 -5.52 20.84 15.24
N PRO A 34 -5.28 20.34 16.47
CA PRO A 34 -5.47 18.92 16.77
C PRO A 34 -6.91 18.49 16.47
N ALA A 35 -7.07 17.61 15.50
CA ALA A 35 -8.35 16.94 15.27
C ALA A 35 -8.63 16.06 16.49
N GLY A 36 -9.78 16.27 17.15
CA GLY A 36 -10.18 15.48 18.31
C GLY A 36 -10.30 13.98 18.01
N SER A 37 -10.68 13.20 19.03
CA SER A 37 -10.86 11.74 18.95
C SER A 37 -11.83 11.25 17.85
N ALA A 38 -12.60 12.15 17.23
CA ALA A 38 -13.47 11.93 16.09
C ALA A 38 -12.81 12.16 14.70
N SER A 39 -11.48 12.26 14.62
CA SER A 39 -10.75 12.46 13.37
C SER A 39 -11.08 11.36 12.32
N PRO A 40 -11.36 11.71 11.06
CA PRO A 40 -11.56 10.75 9.96
C PRO A 40 -10.41 9.76 9.83
N LEU A 41 -9.16 10.21 10.03
CA LEU A 41 -7.98 9.34 10.00
C LEU A 41 -8.02 8.24 11.06
N ARG A 42 -8.49 8.57 12.27
CA ARG A 42 -8.60 7.58 13.35
C ARG A 42 -9.65 6.53 13.02
N ARG A 43 -10.75 6.92 12.39
CA ARG A 43 -11.78 5.99 11.89
C ARG A 43 -11.22 5.08 10.81
N ASP A 44 -10.47 5.63 9.86
CA ASP A 44 -9.82 4.85 8.80
C ASP A 44 -8.83 3.83 9.39
N ILE A 45 -7.94 4.26 10.29
CA ILE A 45 -6.97 3.37 10.95
C ILE A 45 -7.69 2.26 11.73
N GLN A 46 -8.75 2.60 12.45
CA GLN A 46 -9.53 1.60 13.20
C GLN A 46 -10.17 0.58 12.26
N LEU A 47 -10.77 1.01 11.14
CA LEU A 47 -11.32 0.10 10.15
C LEU A 47 -10.25 -0.85 9.59
N LEU A 48 -9.07 -0.34 9.25
CA LEU A 48 -7.97 -1.17 8.75
C LEU A 48 -7.52 -2.19 9.82
N ILE A 49 -7.50 -1.81 11.10
CA ILE A 49 -7.16 -2.69 12.22
C ILE A 49 -8.21 -3.79 12.36
N ASP A 50 -9.49 -3.45 12.32
CA ASP A 50 -10.58 -4.41 12.46
C ASP A 50 -10.55 -5.43 11.31
N VAL A 51 -10.30 -4.97 10.08
CA VAL A 51 -10.08 -5.83 8.91
C VAL A 51 -8.85 -6.72 9.09
N ALA A 52 -7.71 -6.16 9.51
CA ALA A 52 -6.48 -6.92 9.69
C ALA A 52 -6.56 -7.94 10.85
N ASN A 53 -7.45 -7.71 11.82
CA ASN A 53 -7.80 -8.64 12.89
C ASN A 53 -8.84 -9.69 12.47
N GLY A 54 -9.41 -9.59 11.26
CA GLY A 54 -10.42 -10.52 10.75
C GLY A 54 -11.82 -10.32 11.34
N LEU A 55 -12.13 -9.10 11.81
CA LEU A 55 -13.44 -8.78 12.40
C LEU A 55 -14.53 -8.46 11.36
N HIS A 56 -14.15 -8.28 10.09
CA HIS A 56 -15.06 -7.98 8.99
C HIS A 56 -15.13 -9.11 7.97
N SER A 57 -16.35 -9.39 7.51
CA SER A 57 -16.61 -10.24 6.34
C SER A 57 -16.41 -9.45 5.04
N ARG A 58 -15.95 -10.12 3.98
CA ARG A 58 -15.79 -9.51 2.65
C ARG A 58 -17.15 -9.40 1.98
N THR A 59 -17.65 -8.18 1.85
CA THR A 59 -18.73 -7.80 0.95
C THR A 59 -18.23 -6.69 0.04
N ASP A 60 -18.82 -6.51 -1.14
CA ASP A 60 -18.37 -5.48 -2.10
C ASP A 60 -18.33 -4.08 -1.46
N GLU A 61 -19.35 -3.75 -0.66
CA GLU A 61 -19.41 -2.49 0.08
C GLU A 61 -18.26 -2.38 1.11
N GLN A 62 -18.01 -3.44 1.89
CA GLN A 62 -16.93 -3.42 2.88
C GLN A 62 -15.56 -3.36 2.23
N VAL A 63 -15.37 -4.04 1.10
CA VAL A 63 -14.15 -3.95 0.27
C VAL A 63 -13.94 -2.53 -0.20
N HIS A 64 -14.98 -1.90 -0.77
CA HIS A 64 -14.90 -0.52 -1.25
C HIS A 64 -14.56 0.48 -0.13
N GLN A 65 -15.25 0.40 1.01
CA GLN A 65 -14.98 1.27 2.16
C GLN A 65 -13.56 1.11 2.70
N THR A 66 -13.09 -0.15 2.80
CA THR A 66 -11.75 -0.46 3.28
C THR A 66 -10.68 0.00 2.28
N GLU A 67 -10.93 -0.15 0.98
CA GLU A 67 -10.04 0.34 -0.06
C GLU A 67 -9.87 1.86 0.03
N GLN A 68 -10.97 2.60 0.17
CA GLN A 68 -10.90 4.05 0.32
C GLN A 68 -10.13 4.47 1.58
N ALA A 69 -10.36 3.81 2.72
CA ALA A 69 -9.61 4.07 3.94
C ALA A 69 -8.12 3.78 3.77
N LEU A 70 -7.78 2.65 3.14
CA LEU A 70 -6.42 2.25 2.83
C LEU A 70 -5.72 3.27 1.93
N LEU A 71 -6.39 3.73 0.86
CA LEU A 71 -5.87 4.74 -0.06
C LEU A 71 -5.63 6.08 0.65
N ARG A 72 -6.54 6.53 1.51
CA ARG A 72 -6.36 7.76 2.31
C ARG A 72 -5.17 7.66 3.25
N VAL A 73 -5.08 6.58 4.04
CA VAL A 73 -3.96 6.36 4.96
C VAL A 73 -2.63 6.28 4.20
N ARG A 74 -2.58 5.53 3.09
CA ARG A 74 -1.37 5.40 2.26
C ARG A 74 -0.95 6.73 1.63
N THR A 75 -1.91 7.52 1.17
CA THR A 75 -1.65 8.87 0.62
C THR A 75 -1.00 9.77 1.67
N LEU A 76 -1.50 9.76 2.90
CA LEU A 76 -0.94 10.55 3.99
C LEU A 76 0.47 10.08 4.39
N LEU A 77 0.72 8.77 4.39
CA LEU A 77 2.06 8.22 4.66
C LEU A 77 3.09 8.56 3.58
N LEU A 78 2.66 8.69 2.32
CA LEU A 78 3.52 9.00 1.18
C LEU A 78 3.60 10.50 0.87
N ALA A 79 2.80 11.31 1.54
CA ALA A 79 2.80 12.75 1.36
C ALA A 79 4.19 13.32 1.66
N ASN A 80 4.67 14.20 0.79
CA ASN A 80 5.95 14.87 0.92
C ASN A 80 5.82 16.31 0.42
N ALA A 81 6.73 17.19 0.87
CA ALA A 81 6.67 18.62 0.57
C ALA A 81 6.76 18.95 -0.93
N LEU A 82 7.37 18.07 -1.73
CA LEU A 82 7.52 18.24 -3.18
C LEU A 82 6.28 17.78 -3.96
N GLY A 83 5.31 17.10 -3.32
CA GLY A 83 4.20 16.44 -4.00
C GLY A 83 4.65 15.36 -4.99
N ALA A 84 5.91 14.92 -4.92
CA ALA A 84 6.48 13.97 -5.85
C ALA A 84 5.98 12.56 -5.54
N PRO A 85 5.88 11.67 -6.55
CA PRO A 85 5.62 10.25 -6.29
C PRO A 85 6.69 9.68 -5.35
N ALA A 86 6.26 9.05 -4.26
CA ALA A 86 7.13 8.38 -3.31
C ALA A 86 6.71 6.92 -3.18
N ALA A 87 7.69 6.04 -3.02
CA ALA A 87 7.47 4.63 -2.74
C ALA A 87 7.72 4.32 -1.26
N LEU A 88 6.99 3.35 -0.72
CA LEU A 88 7.26 2.85 0.63
C LEU A 88 8.57 2.05 0.62
N PRO A 89 9.58 2.40 1.43
CA PRO A 89 10.85 1.69 1.45
C PRO A 89 10.67 0.27 2.01
N GLU A 90 11.58 -0.64 1.66
CA GLU A 90 11.49 -2.05 2.13
C GLU A 90 11.43 -2.16 3.66
N ALA A 91 12.18 -1.30 4.37
CA ALA A 91 12.15 -1.24 5.84
C ALA A 91 10.77 -0.90 6.42
N PHE A 92 9.94 -0.11 5.70
CA PHE A 92 8.60 0.26 6.16
C PHE A 92 7.72 -0.97 6.40
N TRP A 93 7.81 -1.97 5.52
CA TRP A 93 7.00 -3.19 5.61
C TRP A 93 7.28 -4.04 6.86
N HIS A 94 8.37 -3.75 7.57
CA HIS A 94 8.74 -4.42 8.82
C HIS A 94 8.20 -3.70 10.06
N THR A 95 7.63 -2.50 9.90
CA THR A 95 6.98 -1.76 10.98
C THR A 95 5.56 -2.27 11.21
N LYS A 96 4.96 -1.96 12.37
CA LYS A 96 3.54 -2.24 12.61
C LYS A 96 2.63 -1.59 11.57
N ALA A 97 2.97 -0.37 11.14
CA ALA A 97 2.24 0.33 10.07
C ALA A 97 2.30 -0.45 8.75
N GLY A 98 3.49 -0.90 8.37
CA GLY A 98 3.70 -1.73 7.19
C GLY A 98 2.93 -3.05 7.24
N LEU A 99 2.91 -3.72 8.38
CA LEU A 99 2.13 -4.95 8.60
C LEU A 99 0.63 -4.69 8.49
N LEU A 100 0.13 -3.59 9.07
CA LEU A 100 -1.28 -3.22 8.96
C LEU A 100 -1.68 -2.95 7.52
N VAL A 101 -0.91 -2.08 6.84
CA VAL A 101 -1.13 -1.73 5.42
C VAL A 101 -1.07 -2.98 4.55
N SER A 102 -0.08 -3.87 4.74
CA SER A 102 0.04 -5.13 4.00
C SER A 102 -1.18 -6.03 4.19
N ARG A 103 -1.63 -6.25 5.44
CA ARG A 103 -2.80 -7.11 5.71
C ARG A 103 -4.09 -6.53 5.17
N ALA A 104 -4.33 -5.24 5.37
CA ALA A 104 -5.50 -4.58 4.82
C ALA A 104 -5.48 -4.59 3.29
N SER A 105 -4.32 -4.31 2.66
CA SER A 105 -4.15 -4.40 1.20
C SER A 105 -4.42 -5.80 0.68
N TRP A 106 -3.94 -6.83 1.39
CA TRP A 106 -4.21 -8.22 1.05
C TRP A 106 -5.71 -8.52 1.13
N TRP A 107 -6.36 -8.06 2.20
CA TRP A 107 -7.80 -8.24 2.37
C TRP A 107 -8.61 -7.48 1.32
N VAL A 108 -8.17 -6.31 0.85
CA VAL A 108 -8.90 -5.59 -0.21
C VAL A 108 -8.67 -6.26 -1.57
N TRP A 109 -7.41 -6.48 -1.95
CA TRP A 109 -7.04 -6.85 -3.31
C TRP A 109 -6.76 -8.35 -3.52
N MET A 110 -7.11 -9.23 -2.58
CA MET A 110 -6.77 -10.68 -2.63
C MET A 110 -6.99 -11.33 -4.01
N ASP A 111 -8.08 -10.99 -4.68
CA ASP A 111 -8.48 -11.56 -5.98
C ASP A 111 -7.68 -11.00 -7.17
N ASP A 112 -7.01 -9.86 -6.97
CA ASP A 112 -6.22 -9.13 -7.96
C ASP A 112 -4.70 -9.29 -7.74
N LEU A 113 -4.26 -9.91 -6.64
CA LEU A 113 -2.82 -10.02 -6.34
C LEU A 113 -2.17 -11.23 -7.03
N ILE A 114 -1.08 -10.98 -7.74
CA ILE A 114 -0.31 -12.00 -8.45
C ILE A 114 1.18 -11.98 -8.09
N THR A 115 1.85 -13.11 -8.28
CA THR A 115 3.29 -13.23 -8.08
C THR A 115 4.06 -12.51 -9.18
N ILE A 116 5.33 -12.18 -8.92
CA ILE A 116 6.23 -11.60 -9.95
C ILE A 116 6.37 -12.50 -11.18
N SER A 117 6.38 -13.82 -10.97
CA SER A 117 6.41 -14.82 -12.05
C SER A 117 5.16 -14.75 -12.93
N ASN A 118 3.98 -14.63 -12.33
CA ASN A 118 2.72 -14.51 -13.05
C ASN A 118 2.62 -13.14 -13.74
N ALA A 119 3.08 -12.08 -13.08
CA ALA A 119 3.15 -10.75 -13.68
C ALA A 119 4.05 -10.71 -14.91
N ALA A 120 5.19 -11.41 -14.87
CA ALA A 120 6.08 -11.52 -16.03
C ALA A 120 5.42 -12.30 -17.18
N ALA A 121 4.72 -13.39 -16.90
CA ALA A 121 3.97 -14.13 -17.91
C ALA A 121 2.84 -13.28 -18.51
N LEU A 122 2.13 -12.50 -17.68
CA LEU A 122 1.03 -11.65 -18.10
C LEU A 122 1.50 -10.48 -18.98
N ALA A 123 2.54 -9.75 -18.55
CA ALA A 123 3.00 -8.57 -19.27
C ALA A 123 3.83 -8.87 -20.52
N PHE A 124 4.48 -10.04 -20.60
CA PHE A 124 5.45 -10.35 -21.65
C PHE A 124 5.18 -11.69 -22.36
N GLY A 125 4.05 -12.35 -22.08
CA GLY A 125 3.67 -13.65 -22.63
C GLY A 125 4.47 -14.85 -22.09
N THR A 126 5.62 -14.64 -21.42
CA THR A 126 6.50 -15.72 -20.94
C THR A 126 7.18 -15.38 -19.62
N ASN A 127 7.29 -16.38 -18.74
CA ASN A 127 7.99 -16.25 -17.45
C ASN A 127 9.49 -16.58 -17.56
N THR A 128 10.26 -15.66 -18.15
CA THR A 128 11.74 -15.75 -18.18
C THR A 128 12.38 -14.94 -17.05
N GLN A 129 13.63 -15.23 -16.70
CA GLN A 129 14.37 -14.43 -15.71
C GLN A 129 14.50 -12.96 -16.15
N ALA A 130 14.74 -12.71 -17.44
CA ALA A 130 14.79 -11.36 -17.99
C ALA A 130 13.46 -10.60 -17.79
N ASN A 131 12.33 -11.26 -18.02
CA ASN A 131 11.01 -10.66 -17.83
C ASN A 131 10.70 -10.40 -16.34
N ARG A 132 11.08 -11.32 -15.44
CA ARG A 132 10.98 -11.07 -13.99
C ARG A 132 11.82 -9.87 -13.55
N MET A 133 13.01 -9.69 -14.11
CA MET A 133 13.85 -8.51 -13.86
C MET A 133 13.24 -7.22 -14.38
N ARG A 134 12.50 -7.27 -15.50
CA ARG A 134 11.74 -6.10 -16.00
C ARG A 134 10.60 -5.72 -15.05
N ILE A 135 9.88 -6.69 -14.46
CA ILE A 135 8.89 -6.41 -13.42
C ILE A 135 9.54 -5.80 -12.18
N ALA A 136 10.66 -6.37 -11.72
CA ALA A 136 11.39 -5.84 -10.56
C ALA A 136 11.81 -4.37 -10.79
N ARG A 137 12.35 -4.04 -11.97
CA ARG A 137 12.68 -2.65 -12.33
C ARG A 137 11.45 -1.74 -12.39
N ALA A 138 10.32 -2.22 -12.90
CA ALA A 138 9.08 -1.45 -12.89
C ALA A 138 8.62 -1.13 -11.46
N ILE A 139 8.79 -2.07 -10.53
CA ILE A 139 8.56 -1.85 -9.10
C ILE A 139 9.55 -0.81 -8.54
N ASP A 140 10.84 -0.99 -8.79
CA ASP A 140 11.90 -0.12 -8.25
C ASP A 140 11.77 1.33 -8.78
N SER A 141 11.28 1.49 -10.01
CA SER A 141 10.99 2.80 -10.63
C SER A 141 9.67 3.43 -10.18
N GLY A 142 8.84 2.72 -9.40
CA GLY A 142 7.52 3.19 -8.97
C GLY A 142 6.41 3.06 -10.01
N MET A 143 6.66 2.44 -11.16
CA MET A 143 5.62 2.15 -12.17
C MET A 143 4.63 1.08 -11.70
N LEU A 144 5.08 0.15 -10.86
CA LEU A 144 4.24 -0.86 -10.23
C LEU A 144 4.32 -0.75 -8.72
N ASP A 145 3.16 -0.75 -8.08
CA ASP A 145 3.10 -0.94 -6.64
C ASP A 145 3.33 -2.42 -6.32
N TRP A 146 3.92 -2.66 -5.16
CA TRP A 146 4.06 -3.99 -4.61
C TRP A 146 3.68 -4.01 -3.14
N LEU A 147 3.31 -5.19 -2.66
CA LEU A 147 3.01 -5.47 -1.27
C LEU A 147 3.52 -6.86 -0.87
N PRO A 148 3.95 -7.04 0.38
CA PRO A 148 4.33 -8.35 0.88
C PRO A 148 3.09 -9.19 1.20
N ASP A 149 3.15 -10.46 0.82
CA ASP A 149 2.22 -11.52 1.21
C ASP A 149 2.49 -11.92 2.66
N PRO A 150 1.56 -11.68 3.60
CA PRO A 150 1.76 -11.99 5.01
C PRO A 150 1.79 -13.50 5.30
N SER A 151 1.37 -14.35 4.36
CA SER A 151 1.39 -15.82 4.50
C SER A 151 2.72 -16.46 4.08
N VAL A 152 3.57 -15.73 3.36
CA VAL A 152 4.85 -16.26 2.84
C VAL A 152 6.01 -15.76 3.68
N ALA A 153 6.65 -16.67 4.42
CA ALA A 153 7.80 -16.34 5.27
C ALA A 153 9.04 -15.91 4.47
N ASN A 154 9.26 -16.47 3.27
CA ASN A 154 10.41 -16.12 2.45
C ASN A 154 10.21 -14.75 1.76
N ARG A 155 10.98 -13.76 2.22
CA ARG A 155 10.93 -12.37 1.73
C ARG A 155 11.26 -12.20 0.25
N GLN A 156 12.08 -13.06 -0.32
CA GLN A 156 12.39 -12.99 -1.76
C GLN A 156 11.20 -13.39 -2.63
N HIS A 157 10.23 -14.13 -2.06
CA HIS A 157 9.08 -14.67 -2.77
C HIS A 157 7.74 -14.12 -2.28
N ASN A 158 7.73 -13.27 -1.25
CA ASN A 158 6.48 -12.74 -0.71
C ASN A 158 5.97 -11.50 -1.46
N ARG A 159 6.75 -10.91 -2.37
CA ARG A 159 6.28 -9.75 -3.14
C ARG A 159 5.11 -10.14 -4.05
N ARG A 160 4.04 -9.36 -4.01
CA ARG A 160 2.92 -9.39 -4.96
C ARG A 160 2.75 -8.03 -5.60
N VAL A 161 2.17 -8.06 -6.79
CA VAL A 161 1.71 -6.89 -7.54
C VAL A 161 0.26 -7.10 -7.93
N ARG A 162 -0.46 -6.02 -8.23
CA ARG A 162 -1.84 -6.10 -8.73
C ARG A 162 -1.86 -6.50 -10.20
N ARG A 163 -2.70 -7.47 -10.57
CA ARG A 163 -2.91 -7.93 -11.95
C ARG A 163 -3.37 -6.77 -12.81
N SER A 164 -4.35 -5.99 -12.34
CA SER A 164 -4.81 -4.76 -13.00
C SER A 164 -3.69 -3.78 -13.39
N GLN A 165 -2.72 -3.53 -12.50
CA GLN A 165 -1.58 -2.66 -12.80
C GLN A 165 -0.63 -3.27 -13.84
N VAL A 166 -0.46 -4.59 -13.81
CA VAL A 166 0.40 -5.31 -14.76
C VAL A 166 -0.23 -5.34 -16.15
N GLU A 167 -1.55 -5.50 -16.24
CA GLU A 167 -2.31 -5.42 -17.49
C GLU A 167 -2.15 -4.03 -18.11
N TRP A 168 -2.36 -2.97 -17.32
CA TRP A 168 -2.15 -1.60 -17.78
C TRP A 168 -0.72 -1.34 -18.26
N LEU A 169 0.29 -1.83 -17.52
CA LEU A 169 1.70 -1.75 -17.94
C LEU A 169 1.95 -2.46 -19.28
N ALA A 170 1.28 -3.59 -19.52
CA ALA A 170 1.39 -4.33 -20.77
C ALA A 170 0.75 -3.58 -21.94
N GLU A 171 -0.42 -2.98 -21.72
CA GLU A 171 -1.13 -2.15 -22.71
C GLU A 171 -0.33 -0.91 -23.11
N MET A 172 0.21 -0.16 -22.14
CA MET A 172 1.03 1.03 -22.42
C MET A 172 2.23 0.72 -23.33
N ARG A 173 2.79 -0.49 -23.22
CA ARG A 173 3.92 -0.92 -24.06
C ARG A 173 3.53 -1.31 -25.48
N GLN A 174 2.26 -1.65 -25.69
CA GLN A 174 1.75 -2.02 -27.01
C GLN A 174 1.28 -0.80 -27.81
N LEU A 175 1.08 0.35 -27.15
CA LEU A 175 0.75 1.60 -27.83
C LEU A 175 1.94 2.07 -28.68
N PRO A 176 1.76 2.35 -29.99
CA PRO A 176 2.83 2.88 -30.83
C PRO A 176 3.12 4.35 -30.45
N GLY A 177 4.34 4.61 -29.96
CA GLY A 177 4.85 5.96 -29.73
C GLY A 177 5.41 6.21 -28.34
N SER A 178 6.69 5.89 -28.15
CA SER A 178 7.58 6.49 -27.13
C SER A 178 9.02 6.30 -27.60
N ASP A 179 9.30 6.78 -28.82
CA ASP A 179 10.63 7.20 -29.27
C ASP A 179 10.64 8.73 -29.34
#